data_AF-A0A815AVP3-F1
#
_entry.id   AF-A0A815AVP3-F1
#
_cell.length_a   1.000
_cell.length_b   1.000
_cell.length_c   1.000
_cell.angle_alpha   90.00
_cell.angle_beta   90.00
_cell.angle_gamma   90.00
#
_symmetry.space_group_name_H-M   'P 1'
#
loop_
_entity.id
_entity.type
_entity.pdbx_description
1 polymer ?
#
loop_
_entity_poly.entity_id
_entity_poly.type
_entity_poly.pdbx_seq_one_letter_code
_entity_poly.pdbx_strand_id
1 'polypeptide(L)'
;MRWLLLLSELNPIAKQCGDLLEVAGQTVIYNYHQGKSSVQDIKDKITNEKPDRIIVIINDTNSSILVNTISDHLLIPLYVAQATINSYSPIPVLVLTCTTNDNNLNIIQNATDQLLNIHANIVNARLLTPISNDNINEKYFQTLWESNPDEYHYITILSDILPILLALIHDGKVNGHIDVCNKGKISLKDFEKNNSNELQSQTNISQIIETEDITDKFEKWTKQMISPETRQLYQASFILPNVLKSIEQIIQEESITIDANASKILLVTGGCGFIGSTFINYWLETYPNDHIINIDRLDPVANTKNILQPNSPNYSFIVADIGNKDIVLHLCRQYNITHIAHFAIQAHIDSSFGNSITFTESNVYGTHSVLEASRIYGKIQKFIHISTDEVYGETPPGSNQEFCLLNPLNPYAATVAAAEFLVKSYGESFKLPYCIIRLCNVYGPRQHIEKVIPTFITNVLQGEKLKIHDDGKQIRHYLYVDDVINAVDIILNKGKPKMIYNIGTSNELNVLDIAKYILEKLHSNQQLDDIISYVKARSFTEKRYCTTTSGLIRSLGWKEQVTFDQGLEKTIQWLKSNPDYWTK
;
A
#
# COMPACT_ATOMS: atom_id res chain seq x y z
N MET A 1 -5.52 -3.74 -13.08
CA MET A 1 -6.84 -3.77 -13.76
C MET A 1 -7.06 -5.03 -14.61
N ARG A 2 -6.26 -5.36 -15.64
CA ARG A 2 -6.42 -6.61 -16.44
C ARG A 2 -6.45 -7.89 -15.59
N TRP A 3 -5.68 -7.94 -14.50
CA TRP A 3 -5.67 -9.05 -13.54
C TRP A 3 -6.92 -9.17 -12.65
N LEU A 4 -7.54 -8.05 -12.28
CA LEU A 4 -8.79 -8.04 -11.52
C LEU A 4 -9.97 -8.45 -12.41
N LEU A 5 -9.93 -8.09 -13.69
CA LEU A 5 -10.84 -8.59 -14.72
C LEU A 5 -10.69 -10.10 -14.89
N LEU A 6 -9.47 -10.61 -15.11
CA LEU A 6 -9.19 -12.04 -15.24
C LEU A 6 -9.63 -12.83 -13.98
N LEU A 7 -9.32 -12.34 -12.78
CA LEU A 7 -9.76 -12.98 -11.52
C LEU A 7 -11.29 -12.89 -11.34
N SER A 8 -11.93 -11.80 -11.76
CA SER A 8 -13.40 -11.67 -11.72
C SER A 8 -14.11 -12.55 -12.75
N GLU A 9 -13.45 -12.86 -13.87
CA GLU A 9 -13.91 -13.82 -14.89
C GLU A 9 -13.65 -15.27 -14.45
N LEU A 10 -12.54 -15.54 -13.77
CA LEU A 10 -12.16 -16.88 -13.29
C LEU A 10 -12.93 -17.34 -12.05
N ASN A 11 -13.38 -16.43 -11.20
CA ASN A 11 -14.13 -16.75 -9.98
C ASN A 11 -15.50 -17.43 -10.25
N PRO A 12 -16.31 -17.00 -11.24
CA PRO A 12 -17.48 -17.75 -11.68
C PRO A 12 -17.12 -19.07 -12.39
N ILE A 13 -16.02 -19.13 -13.15
CA ILE A 13 -15.53 -20.37 -13.81
C ILE A 13 -15.10 -21.43 -12.78
N ALA A 14 -14.49 -21.01 -11.67
CA ALA A 14 -14.13 -21.90 -10.56
C ALA A 14 -15.36 -22.38 -9.76
N LYS A 15 -16.45 -21.60 -9.75
CA LYS A 15 -17.72 -21.95 -9.09
C LYS A 15 -18.63 -22.82 -9.94
N GLN A 16 -18.53 -22.75 -11.26
CA GLN A 16 -19.23 -23.64 -12.18
C GLN A 16 -18.24 -24.67 -12.71
N CYS A 17 -18.05 -25.78 -11.98
CA CYS A 17 -17.42 -26.98 -12.53
C CYS A 17 -18.35 -27.60 -13.60
N GLY A 18 -18.52 -26.89 -14.71
CA GLY A 18 -19.34 -27.24 -15.86
C GLY A 18 -18.63 -26.82 -17.14
N ASP A 19 -18.73 -27.69 -18.15
CA ASP A 19 -18.23 -27.61 -19.53
C ASP A 19 -17.90 -26.19 -20.05
N LEU A 20 -16.66 -25.70 -19.90
CA LEU A 20 -16.26 -24.37 -20.34
C LEU A 20 -14.90 -24.35 -21.05
N LEU A 21 -14.96 -24.06 -22.37
CA LEU A 21 -13.85 -23.58 -23.19
C LEU A 21 -14.02 -22.07 -23.34
N GLU A 22 -13.53 -21.28 -22.39
CA GLU A 22 -13.67 -19.81 -22.40
C GLU A 22 -12.37 -19.10 -22.79
N VAL A 23 -12.53 -18.05 -23.60
CA VAL A 23 -11.44 -17.12 -23.97
C VAL A 23 -11.60 -15.88 -23.09
N ALA A 24 -10.75 -15.77 -22.08
CA ALA A 24 -10.68 -14.62 -21.19
C ALA A 24 -9.54 -13.71 -21.66
N GLY A 25 -9.87 -12.73 -22.51
CA GLY A 25 -8.87 -11.87 -23.17
C GLY A 25 -8.01 -12.65 -24.17
N GLN A 26 -6.68 -12.72 -23.96
CA GLN A 26 -5.74 -13.48 -24.79
C GLN A 26 -5.34 -14.84 -24.17
N THR A 27 -6.12 -15.33 -23.21
CA THR A 27 -5.88 -16.61 -22.52
C THR A 27 -6.96 -17.61 -22.91
N VAL A 28 -6.55 -18.79 -23.39
CA VAL A 28 -7.46 -19.92 -23.63
C VAL A 28 -7.44 -20.83 -22.41
N ILE A 29 -8.62 -21.10 -21.85
CA ILE A 29 -8.79 -22.01 -20.72
C ILE A 29 -9.52 -23.25 -21.20
N TYR A 30 -8.91 -24.41 -20.98
CA TYR A 30 -9.47 -25.71 -21.30
C TYR A 30 -9.70 -26.51 -20.02
N ASN A 31 -10.96 -26.81 -19.72
CA ASN A 31 -11.32 -27.73 -18.64
C ASN A 31 -11.76 -29.07 -19.24
N TYR A 32 -11.00 -30.14 -19.00
CA TYR A 32 -11.31 -31.47 -19.51
C TYR A 32 -12.35 -32.17 -18.61
N HIS A 33 -13.49 -32.53 -19.19
CA HIS A 33 -14.46 -33.46 -18.62
C HIS A 33 -14.80 -34.56 -19.63
N GLN A 34 -14.91 -35.81 -19.16
CA GLN A 34 -15.09 -37.01 -19.97
C GLN A 34 -16.30 -36.89 -20.94
N GLY A 35 -16.06 -37.12 -22.24
CA GLY A 35 -17.11 -37.38 -23.25
C GLY A 35 -17.74 -36.17 -23.94
N LYS A 36 -17.26 -34.93 -23.73
CA LYS A 36 -17.95 -33.72 -24.23
C LYS A 36 -17.12 -32.70 -25.02
N SER A 37 -15.80 -32.84 -25.12
CA SER A 37 -14.96 -31.90 -25.87
C SER A 37 -13.92 -32.63 -26.71
N SER A 38 -13.78 -32.26 -27.99
CA SER A 38 -12.85 -32.92 -28.91
C SER A 38 -11.54 -32.15 -29.06
N VAL A 39 -10.47 -32.86 -29.43
CA VAL A 39 -9.16 -32.30 -29.79
C VAL A 39 -9.27 -31.23 -30.88
N GLN A 40 -10.23 -31.40 -31.79
CA GLN A 40 -10.45 -30.49 -32.92
C GLN A 40 -10.95 -29.12 -32.45
N ASP A 41 -11.81 -29.08 -31.43
CA ASP A 41 -12.37 -27.83 -30.90
C ASP A 41 -11.30 -26.92 -30.29
N ILE A 42 -10.30 -27.52 -29.64
CA ILE A 42 -9.15 -26.81 -29.05
C ILE A 42 -8.25 -26.26 -30.16
N LYS A 43 -7.96 -27.08 -31.19
CA LYS A 43 -7.13 -26.68 -32.33
C LYS A 43 -7.75 -25.52 -33.09
N ASP A 44 -9.05 -25.58 -33.36
CA ASP A 44 -9.75 -24.53 -34.09
C ASP A 44 -9.74 -23.22 -33.29
N LYS A 45 -9.93 -23.26 -31.97
CA LYS A 45 -9.85 -22.08 -31.10
C LYS A 45 -8.44 -21.48 -31.00
N ILE A 46 -7.41 -22.30 -30.78
CA ILE A 46 -6.03 -21.79 -30.71
C ILE A 46 -5.61 -21.18 -32.05
N THR A 47 -5.99 -21.82 -33.17
CA THR A 47 -5.66 -21.33 -34.52
C THR A 47 -6.37 -20.03 -34.85
N ASN A 48 -7.65 -19.89 -34.47
CA ASN A 48 -8.45 -18.70 -34.73
C ASN A 48 -8.09 -17.53 -33.81
N GLU A 49 -7.93 -17.77 -32.51
CA GLU A 49 -7.79 -16.72 -31.49
C GLU A 49 -6.33 -16.33 -31.22
N LYS A 50 -5.35 -17.19 -31.58
CA LYS A 50 -3.91 -16.98 -31.38
C LYS A 50 -3.58 -16.48 -29.96
N PRO A 51 -3.88 -17.29 -28.92
CA PRO A 51 -3.72 -16.86 -27.55
C PRO A 51 -2.24 -16.72 -27.17
N ASP A 52 -1.95 -15.77 -26.28
CA ASP A 52 -0.61 -15.58 -25.74
C ASP A 52 -0.31 -16.56 -24.59
N ARG A 53 -1.34 -17.26 -24.06
CA ARG A 53 -1.25 -18.23 -22.94
C ARG A 53 -2.34 -19.30 -23.01
N ILE A 54 -2.01 -20.50 -22.53
CA ILE A 54 -2.96 -21.62 -22.45
C ILE A 54 -2.99 -22.16 -21.02
N ILE A 55 -4.19 -22.35 -20.48
CA ILE A 55 -4.43 -23.00 -19.18
C ILE A 55 -5.22 -24.27 -19.42
N VAL A 56 -4.73 -25.40 -18.92
CA VAL A 56 -5.41 -26.68 -18.98
C VAL A 56 -5.69 -27.20 -17.58
N ILE A 57 -6.94 -27.55 -17.32
CA ILE A 57 -7.43 -28.12 -16.06
C ILE A 57 -7.88 -29.55 -16.33
N ILE A 58 -7.29 -30.51 -15.60
CA ILE A 58 -7.62 -31.92 -15.66
C ILE A 58 -8.17 -32.34 -14.30
N ASN A 59 -9.46 -32.65 -14.27
CA ASN A 59 -10.15 -33.18 -13.11
C ASN A 59 -10.50 -34.66 -13.40
N ASP A 60 -9.71 -35.62 -12.91
CA ASP A 60 -10.03 -37.04 -13.12
C ASP A 60 -9.70 -37.91 -11.91
N THR A 61 -10.58 -38.90 -11.69
CA THR A 61 -10.50 -39.91 -10.64
C THR A 61 -9.95 -41.25 -11.14
N ASN A 62 -9.78 -41.44 -12.48
CA ASN A 62 -9.43 -42.74 -13.07
C ASN A 62 -8.12 -42.74 -13.88
N SER A 63 -7.15 -43.58 -13.49
CA SER A 63 -5.76 -43.56 -13.97
C SER A 63 -5.57 -43.89 -15.44
N SER A 64 -6.28 -44.89 -15.97
CA SER A 64 -6.09 -45.35 -17.36
C SER A 64 -6.61 -44.35 -18.40
N ILE A 65 -7.59 -43.54 -18.01
CA ILE A 65 -8.21 -42.52 -18.87
C ILE A 65 -7.32 -41.29 -18.93
N LEU A 66 -6.76 -40.89 -17.78
CA LEU A 66 -5.90 -39.74 -17.66
C LEU A 66 -4.60 -39.86 -18.50
N VAL A 67 -4.03 -41.06 -18.66
CA VAL A 67 -2.91 -41.30 -19.59
C VAL A 67 -3.28 -41.02 -21.04
N ASN A 68 -4.43 -41.52 -21.48
CA ASN A 68 -4.93 -41.29 -22.84
C ASN A 68 -5.32 -39.81 -23.05
N THR A 69 -5.87 -39.15 -22.03
CA THR A 69 -6.17 -37.71 -22.04
C THR A 69 -4.91 -36.87 -22.19
N ILE A 70 -3.83 -37.18 -21.46
CA ILE A 70 -2.58 -36.43 -21.55
C ILE A 70 -1.88 -36.68 -22.91
N SER A 71 -1.83 -37.94 -23.36
CA SER A 71 -1.28 -38.38 -24.65
C SER A 71 -1.99 -37.75 -25.85
N ASP A 72 -3.31 -37.94 -25.95
CA ASP A 72 -4.03 -37.68 -27.20
C ASP A 72 -4.68 -36.29 -27.21
N HIS A 73 -5.00 -35.74 -26.05
CA HIS A 73 -5.77 -34.50 -25.91
C HIS A 73 -4.96 -33.29 -25.38
N LEU A 74 -3.79 -33.48 -24.76
CA LEU A 74 -2.89 -32.38 -24.36
C LEU A 74 -1.67 -32.27 -25.26
N LEU A 75 -0.92 -33.37 -25.41
CA LEU A 75 0.35 -33.41 -26.14
C LEU A 75 0.15 -33.10 -27.63
N ILE A 76 -0.86 -33.69 -28.27
CA ILE A 76 -1.12 -33.49 -29.71
C ILE A 76 -1.55 -32.03 -30.02
N PRO A 77 -2.49 -31.39 -29.30
CA PRO A 77 -2.85 -29.98 -29.54
C PRO A 77 -1.73 -28.98 -29.31
N LEU A 78 -0.94 -29.15 -28.24
CA LEU A 78 0.18 -28.27 -27.92
C LEU A 78 1.30 -28.36 -28.96
N TYR A 79 1.61 -29.57 -29.42
CA TYR A 79 2.59 -29.81 -30.47
C TYR A 79 2.12 -29.28 -31.84
N VAL A 80 0.83 -29.43 -32.17
CA VAL A 80 0.24 -28.90 -33.41
C VAL A 80 0.16 -27.36 -33.39
N ALA A 81 -0.22 -26.74 -32.27
CA ALA A 81 -0.23 -25.29 -32.11
C ALA A 81 1.16 -24.65 -32.29
N GLN A 82 2.21 -25.33 -31.81
CA GLN A 82 3.59 -24.92 -32.02
C GLN A 82 4.03 -25.05 -33.49
N ALA A 83 3.50 -26.03 -34.24
CA ALA A 83 3.78 -26.19 -35.66
C ALA A 83 3.05 -25.17 -36.55
N THR A 84 1.86 -24.68 -36.16
CA THR A 84 1.10 -23.65 -36.91
C THR A 84 1.56 -22.22 -36.62
N ILE A 85 2.11 -21.94 -35.44
CA ILE A 85 2.62 -20.61 -35.07
C ILE A 85 4.09 -20.54 -35.49
N ASN A 86 4.31 -20.12 -36.74
CA ASN A 86 5.64 -19.93 -37.31
C ASN A 86 6.54 -19.11 -36.36
N SER A 87 7.58 -19.77 -35.85
CA SER A 87 8.86 -19.20 -35.39
C SER A 87 8.76 -17.87 -34.65
N TYR A 88 8.70 -17.92 -33.31
CA TYR A 88 9.47 -17.14 -32.33
C TYR A 88 8.70 -17.17 -30.99
N SER A 89 9.26 -17.92 -30.02
CA SER A 89 8.81 -18.13 -28.63
C SER A 89 7.66 -19.15 -28.40
N PRO A 90 7.86 -20.18 -27.55
CA PRO A 90 6.78 -21.10 -27.16
C PRO A 90 5.76 -20.39 -26.25
N ILE A 91 4.46 -20.56 -26.55
CA ILE A 91 3.35 -20.08 -25.72
C ILE A 91 3.47 -20.72 -24.33
N PRO A 92 3.44 -19.94 -23.24
CA PRO A 92 3.43 -20.48 -21.87
C PRO A 92 2.18 -21.32 -21.58
N VAL A 93 2.36 -22.47 -20.92
CA VAL A 93 1.28 -23.44 -20.61
C VAL A 93 1.21 -23.73 -19.12
N LEU A 94 0.01 -23.61 -18.54
CA LEU A 94 -0.31 -24.14 -17.21
C LEU A 94 -1.03 -25.48 -17.36
N VAL A 95 -0.55 -26.51 -16.67
CA VAL A 95 -1.31 -27.75 -16.48
C VAL A 95 -1.66 -27.87 -15.00
N LEU A 96 -2.95 -27.92 -14.71
CA LEU A 96 -3.50 -28.13 -13.38
C LEU A 96 -4.10 -29.53 -13.32
N THR A 97 -3.57 -30.38 -12.45
CA THR A 97 -4.13 -31.73 -12.25
C THR A 97 -4.65 -31.87 -10.83
N CYS A 98 -5.93 -32.22 -10.68
CA CYS A 98 -6.55 -32.49 -9.38
C CYS A 98 -6.84 -34.00 -9.29
N THR A 99 -6.28 -34.67 -8.27
CA THR A 99 -6.55 -36.10 -8.05
C THR A 99 -6.70 -36.46 -6.57
N THR A 100 -7.44 -37.54 -6.30
CA THR A 100 -7.75 -38.06 -4.96
C THR A 100 -6.99 -39.35 -4.62
N ASN A 101 -6.22 -39.91 -5.56
CA ASN A 101 -5.60 -41.25 -5.44
C ASN A 101 -4.08 -41.23 -5.74
N ASP A 102 -3.28 -41.72 -4.80
CA ASP A 102 -1.81 -41.77 -4.90
C ASP A 102 -1.30 -42.63 -6.07
N ASN A 103 -1.99 -43.70 -6.46
CA ASN A 103 -1.60 -44.51 -7.62
C ASN A 103 -1.79 -43.73 -8.94
N ASN A 104 -2.78 -42.84 -9.00
CA ASN A 104 -2.98 -41.97 -10.14
C ASN A 104 -1.88 -40.89 -10.20
N LEU A 105 -1.33 -40.47 -9.05
CA LEU A 105 -0.26 -39.46 -8.99
C LEU A 105 1.01 -39.90 -9.73
N ASN A 106 1.45 -41.15 -9.55
CA ASN A 106 2.62 -41.69 -10.27
C ASN A 106 2.41 -41.73 -11.78
N ILE A 107 1.17 -41.99 -12.21
CA ILE A 107 0.78 -42.02 -13.61
C ILE A 107 0.71 -40.60 -14.19
N ILE A 108 0.14 -39.65 -13.44
CA ILE A 108 0.15 -38.21 -13.74
C ILE A 108 1.58 -37.71 -13.85
N GLN A 109 2.45 -38.09 -12.91
CA GLN A 109 3.86 -37.72 -12.86
C GLN A 109 4.57 -38.14 -14.14
N ASN A 110 4.51 -39.42 -14.49
CA ASN A 110 5.14 -39.93 -15.69
C ASN A 110 4.62 -39.27 -16.98
N ALA A 111 3.31 -38.99 -17.06
CA ALA A 111 2.71 -38.38 -18.24
C ALA A 111 3.02 -36.88 -18.37
N THR A 112 3.11 -36.15 -17.24
CA THR A 112 3.41 -34.71 -17.22
C THR A 112 4.91 -34.40 -17.25
N ASP A 113 5.77 -35.30 -16.78
CA ASP A 113 7.23 -35.22 -16.95
C ASP A 113 7.63 -35.37 -18.43
N GLN A 114 6.85 -36.12 -19.22
CA GLN A 114 7.01 -36.15 -20.68
C GLN A 114 6.71 -34.79 -21.32
N LEU A 115 5.73 -34.04 -20.83
CA LEU A 115 5.40 -32.68 -21.31
C LEU A 115 6.56 -31.70 -21.07
N LEU A 116 7.20 -31.77 -19.90
CA LEU A 116 8.36 -30.93 -19.53
C LEU A 116 9.59 -31.18 -20.44
N ASN A 117 9.73 -32.38 -21.00
CA ASN A 117 10.79 -32.72 -21.94
C ASN A 117 10.53 -32.21 -23.37
N ILE A 118 9.27 -31.88 -23.70
CA ILE A 118 8.85 -31.50 -25.05
C ILE A 118 8.68 -29.97 -25.19
N HIS A 119 8.34 -29.27 -24.10
CA HIS A 119 8.17 -27.81 -24.07
C HIS A 119 9.08 -27.16 -23.03
N ALA A 120 9.66 -26.01 -23.38
CA ALA A 120 10.56 -25.27 -22.51
C ALA A 120 9.86 -24.40 -21.43
N ASN A 121 8.55 -24.14 -21.57
CA ASN A 121 7.79 -23.17 -20.77
C ASN A 121 6.48 -23.78 -20.21
N ILE A 122 6.58 -24.87 -19.45
CA ILE A 122 5.43 -25.53 -18.80
C ILE A 122 5.57 -25.47 -17.29
N VAL A 123 4.50 -25.03 -16.63
CA VAL A 123 4.33 -25.22 -15.19
C VAL A 123 3.23 -26.27 -14.98
N ASN A 124 3.57 -27.34 -14.27
CA ASN A 124 2.63 -28.39 -13.90
C ASN A 124 2.34 -28.32 -12.40
N ALA A 125 1.10 -28.03 -11.99
CA ALA A 125 0.70 -28.04 -10.59
C ALA A 125 -0.24 -29.21 -10.29
N ARG A 126 0.13 -30.03 -9.30
CA ARG A 126 -0.58 -31.24 -8.89
C ARG A 126 -1.22 -31.00 -7.53
N LEU A 127 -2.55 -31.10 -7.49
CA LEU A 127 -3.36 -30.92 -6.28
C LEU A 127 -3.82 -32.28 -5.76
N LEU A 128 -3.38 -32.63 -4.54
CA LEU A 128 -3.70 -33.88 -3.85
C LEU A 128 -4.62 -33.61 -2.66
N THR A 129 -5.77 -34.27 -2.60
CA THR A 129 -6.56 -34.32 -1.36
C THR A 129 -6.37 -35.66 -0.65
N PRO A 130 -6.20 -35.66 0.68
CA PRO A 130 -6.12 -36.90 1.44
C PRO A 130 -7.51 -37.56 1.54
N ILE A 131 -7.60 -38.86 1.19
CA ILE A 131 -8.71 -39.72 1.63
C ILE A 131 -8.32 -40.25 3.01
N SER A 132 -8.96 -39.74 4.08
CA SER A 132 -8.69 -40.23 5.43
C SER A 132 -9.51 -41.49 5.74
N ASN A 133 -8.80 -42.61 5.97
CA ASN A 133 -9.19 -43.90 6.59
C ASN A 133 -9.62 -45.06 5.67
N ASP A 134 -9.00 -46.22 5.93
CA ASP A 134 -9.14 -47.56 5.33
C ASP A 134 -10.55 -48.19 5.34
N ASN A 135 -11.62 -47.45 5.62
CA ASN A 135 -12.99 -47.98 5.66
C ASN A 135 -14.01 -47.13 4.90
N ILE A 136 -13.60 -46.05 4.24
CA ILE A 136 -14.52 -45.34 3.35
C ILE A 136 -14.47 -46.03 1.99
N ASN A 137 -15.48 -46.87 1.74
CA ASN A 137 -15.72 -47.48 0.44
C ASN A 137 -15.68 -46.37 -0.63
N GLU A 138 -14.90 -46.55 -1.68
CA GLU A 138 -14.75 -45.61 -2.81
C GLU A 138 -16.13 -45.15 -3.34
N LYS A 139 -17.11 -46.05 -3.30
CA LYS A 139 -18.52 -45.80 -3.63
C LYS A 139 -19.22 -44.85 -2.66
N TYR A 140 -18.91 -44.92 -1.37
CA TYR A 140 -19.44 -44.04 -0.33
C TYR A 140 -18.86 -42.63 -0.45
N PHE A 141 -17.59 -42.50 -0.85
CA PHE A 141 -16.97 -41.19 -1.14
C PHE A 141 -17.56 -40.57 -2.41
N GLN A 142 -17.77 -41.37 -3.46
CA GLN A 142 -18.46 -40.95 -4.68
C GLN A 142 -19.90 -40.49 -4.37
N THR A 143 -20.61 -41.22 -3.51
CA THR A 143 -21.94 -40.83 -3.04
C THR A 143 -21.88 -39.54 -2.20
N LEU A 144 -20.91 -39.38 -1.29
CA LEU A 144 -20.74 -38.16 -0.48
C LEU A 144 -20.41 -36.93 -1.33
N TRP A 145 -19.58 -37.12 -2.37
CA TRP A 145 -19.21 -36.09 -3.35
C TRP A 145 -20.42 -35.65 -4.18
N GLU A 146 -21.24 -36.60 -4.63
CA GLU A 146 -22.52 -36.31 -5.31
C GLU A 146 -23.55 -35.67 -4.36
N SER A 147 -23.47 -35.94 -3.05
CA SER A 147 -24.43 -35.47 -2.04
C SER A 147 -24.11 -34.09 -1.47
N ASN A 148 -22.83 -33.73 -1.33
CA ASN A 148 -22.36 -32.45 -0.76
C ASN A 148 -21.13 -31.94 -1.52
N PRO A 149 -21.29 -31.50 -2.79
CA PRO A 149 -20.18 -30.99 -3.59
C PRO A 149 -19.52 -29.74 -2.99
N ASP A 150 -20.20 -29.03 -2.07
CA ASP A 150 -19.76 -27.78 -1.46
C ASP A 150 -18.79 -27.94 -0.25
N GLU A 151 -18.59 -29.15 0.28
CA GLU A 151 -17.87 -29.34 1.57
C GLU A 151 -16.40 -29.75 1.45
N TYR A 152 -15.88 -30.11 0.27
CA TYR A 152 -14.48 -30.48 0.08
C TYR A 152 -13.90 -29.85 -1.18
N HIS A 153 -13.35 -28.64 -1.03
CA HIS A 153 -13.00 -27.83 -2.18
C HIS A 153 -11.50 -27.76 -2.44
N TYR A 154 -11.05 -28.54 -3.43
CA TYR A 154 -9.88 -28.20 -4.25
C TYR A 154 -9.91 -26.74 -4.69
N ILE A 155 -11.10 -26.17 -4.88
CA ILE A 155 -11.37 -24.78 -5.28
C ILE A 155 -10.75 -23.78 -4.28
N THR A 156 -10.73 -24.07 -2.97
CA THR A 156 -10.15 -23.15 -1.98
C THR A 156 -8.63 -23.11 -2.11
N ILE A 157 -7.99 -24.27 -2.28
CA ILE A 157 -6.55 -24.32 -2.51
C ILE A 157 -6.22 -23.72 -3.87
N LEU A 158 -7.00 -24.05 -4.89
CA LEU A 158 -6.79 -23.54 -6.24
C LEU A 158 -6.96 -22.02 -6.28
N SER A 159 -7.95 -21.44 -5.60
CA SER A 159 -8.09 -19.97 -5.52
C SER A 159 -6.88 -19.31 -4.86
N ASP A 160 -6.28 -19.99 -3.88
CA ASP A 160 -5.14 -19.47 -3.13
C ASP A 160 -3.82 -19.58 -3.90
N ILE A 161 -3.64 -20.63 -4.72
CA ILE A 161 -2.39 -20.88 -5.44
C ILE A 161 -2.39 -20.44 -6.90
N LEU A 162 -3.55 -20.32 -7.54
CA LEU A 162 -3.67 -19.97 -8.96
C LEU A 162 -2.96 -18.65 -9.32
N PRO A 163 -3.00 -17.59 -8.48
CA PRO A 163 -2.24 -16.37 -8.76
C PRO A 163 -0.72 -16.60 -8.89
N ILE A 164 -0.17 -17.52 -8.09
CA ILE A 164 1.26 -17.87 -8.10
C ILE A 164 1.60 -18.64 -9.37
N LEU A 165 0.77 -19.62 -9.72
CA LEU A 165 0.95 -20.45 -10.90
C LEU A 165 0.89 -19.61 -12.18
N LEU A 166 -0.01 -18.62 -12.24
CA LEU A 166 -0.09 -17.67 -13.35
C LEU A 166 1.10 -16.71 -13.40
N ALA A 167 1.68 -16.32 -12.26
CA ALA A 167 2.89 -15.51 -12.21
C ALA A 167 4.12 -16.28 -12.73
N LEU A 168 4.27 -17.55 -12.34
CA LEU A 168 5.36 -18.41 -12.82
C LEU A 168 5.34 -18.59 -14.35
N ILE A 169 4.15 -18.59 -14.94
CA ILE A 169 3.93 -18.72 -16.39
C ILE A 169 4.14 -17.41 -17.12
N HIS A 170 3.76 -16.29 -16.51
CA HIS A 170 3.91 -14.95 -17.09
C HIS A 170 5.37 -14.63 -17.41
N ASP A 171 6.29 -15.00 -16.53
CA ASP A 171 7.71 -14.66 -16.67
C ASP A 171 8.46 -15.55 -17.65
N GLY A 172 7.79 -16.57 -18.22
CA GLY A 172 8.26 -17.38 -19.34
C GLY A 172 9.59 -18.11 -19.10
N LYS A 173 9.98 -18.25 -17.82
CA LYS A 173 11.30 -18.74 -17.39
C LYS A 173 11.23 -19.93 -16.44
N VAL A 174 10.04 -20.51 -16.24
CA VAL A 174 9.82 -21.61 -15.30
C VAL A 174 9.37 -22.85 -16.06
N ASN A 175 10.18 -23.90 -15.96
CA ASN A 175 9.83 -25.26 -16.38
C ASN A 175 9.93 -26.14 -15.13
N GLY A 176 8.83 -26.78 -14.71
CA GLY A 176 8.86 -27.62 -13.50
C GLY A 176 7.51 -28.06 -12.97
N HIS A 177 7.53 -28.89 -11.91
CA HIS A 177 6.34 -29.37 -11.21
C HIS A 177 6.19 -28.73 -9.82
N ILE A 178 4.95 -28.56 -9.37
CA ILE A 178 4.59 -28.09 -8.03
C ILE A 178 3.55 -29.03 -7.44
N ASP A 179 3.86 -29.66 -6.31
CA ASP A 179 2.94 -30.54 -5.59
C ASP A 179 2.31 -29.82 -4.42
N VAL A 180 0.99 -29.79 -4.40
CA VAL A 180 0.21 -29.11 -3.36
C VAL A 180 -0.76 -30.10 -2.75
N CYS A 181 -0.46 -30.56 -1.53
CA CYS A 181 -1.33 -31.43 -0.75
C CYS A 181 -2.20 -30.61 0.21
N ASN A 182 -3.50 -30.91 0.27
CA ASN A 182 -4.41 -30.29 1.23
C ASN A 182 -4.07 -30.72 2.67
N LYS A 183 -3.75 -29.76 3.55
CA LYS A 183 -3.53 -30.00 4.98
C LYS A 183 -4.87 -30.20 5.69
N GLY A 184 -5.43 -31.40 5.59
CA GLY A 184 -6.59 -31.82 6.36
C GLY A 184 -6.62 -33.34 6.56
N LYS A 185 -6.27 -33.81 7.77
CA LYS A 185 -6.29 -35.22 8.26
C LYS A 185 -5.31 -36.21 7.62
N ILE A 186 -4.03 -36.06 7.93
CA ILE A 186 -3.08 -37.18 8.00
C ILE A 186 -2.41 -37.14 9.38
N SER A 187 -2.38 -38.27 10.10
CA SER A 187 -1.56 -38.37 11.31
C SER A 187 -0.10 -38.56 10.89
N LEU A 188 0.82 -37.87 11.58
CA LEU A 188 2.26 -37.90 11.28
C LEU A 188 2.83 -39.33 11.13
N LYS A 189 2.21 -40.32 11.80
CA LYS A 189 2.61 -41.73 11.81
C LYS A 189 2.36 -42.46 10.47
N ASP A 190 1.42 -42.01 9.67
CA ASP A 190 1.05 -42.69 8.42
C ASP A 190 1.96 -42.25 7.26
N PHE A 191 2.45 -40.99 7.30
CA PHE A 191 3.44 -40.48 6.35
C PHE A 191 4.81 -41.15 6.51
N GLU A 192 5.18 -41.50 7.76
CA GLU A 192 6.45 -42.16 8.08
C GLU A 192 6.46 -43.65 7.70
N LYS A 193 5.30 -44.31 7.63
CA LYS A 193 5.20 -45.75 7.38
C LYS A 193 5.37 -46.11 5.89
N ASN A 194 4.86 -45.27 4.99
CA ASN A 194 4.85 -45.56 3.54
C ASN A 194 6.11 -45.07 2.78
N ASN A 195 6.93 -44.20 3.37
CA ASN A 195 8.16 -43.69 2.74
C ASN A 195 9.45 -44.43 3.18
N SER A 196 9.32 -45.63 3.75
CA SER A 196 10.46 -46.39 4.27
C SER A 196 11.18 -47.27 3.24
N ASN A 197 10.70 -47.38 2.00
CA ASN A 197 11.37 -48.13 0.94
C ASN A 197 11.25 -47.43 -0.42
N GLU A 198 12.09 -46.43 -0.67
CA GLU A 198 12.69 -46.11 -2.00
C GLU A 198 13.30 -44.70 -1.97
N LEU A 199 14.41 -44.57 -1.24
CA LEU A 199 15.36 -43.47 -1.41
C LEU A 199 16.75 -44.05 -1.13
N GLN A 200 17.18 -44.93 -2.05
CA GLN A 200 18.59 -45.33 -2.11
C GLN A 200 19.35 -44.40 -3.05
N SER A 201 20.48 -43.93 -2.53
CA SER A 201 21.48 -43.02 -3.10
C SER A 201 21.08 -41.53 -3.00
N GLN A 202 21.77 -40.66 -2.25
CA GLN A 202 23.17 -40.64 -1.84
C GLN A 202 23.39 -39.96 -0.46
N THR A 203 24.36 -40.51 0.28
CA THR A 203 25.17 -39.96 1.39
C THR A 203 24.56 -39.75 2.79
N ASN A 204 24.99 -40.64 3.69
CA ASN A 204 24.84 -40.65 5.15
C ASN A 204 25.45 -39.42 5.85
N ILE A 205 24.67 -38.79 6.74
CA ILE A 205 25.19 -38.25 8.02
C ILE A 205 24.23 -38.71 9.12
N SER A 206 24.51 -39.90 9.64
CA SER A 206 23.94 -40.43 10.87
C SER A 206 24.74 -39.90 12.05
N GLN A 207 24.16 -38.98 12.82
CA GLN A 207 24.28 -38.93 14.30
C GLN A 207 23.56 -37.70 14.89
N ILE A 208 22.81 -37.95 15.99
CA ILE A 208 22.42 -37.03 17.10
C ILE A 208 21.21 -36.11 16.78
N ILE A 209 20.16 -35.94 17.58
CA ILE A 209 19.63 -36.46 18.86
C ILE A 209 18.09 -36.23 18.82
N GLU A 210 17.36 -36.96 19.67
CA GLU A 210 15.92 -36.96 19.89
C GLU A 210 15.27 -35.60 20.25
N THR A 211 13.96 -35.54 19.96
CA THR A 211 12.90 -34.64 20.47
C THR A 211 12.77 -33.20 19.95
N GLU A 212 11.54 -32.95 19.48
CA GLU A 212 10.80 -31.68 19.30
C GLU A 212 10.97 -30.82 18.01
N ASP A 213 9.79 -30.38 17.56
CA ASP A 213 9.39 -29.45 16.49
C ASP A 213 9.47 -29.87 14.99
N ILE A 214 8.28 -29.97 14.39
CA ILE A 214 8.02 -30.33 12.98
C ILE A 214 8.26 -29.14 12.04
N THR A 215 8.29 -27.93 12.59
CA THR A 215 8.44 -26.67 11.84
C THR A 215 9.85 -26.54 11.24
N ASP A 216 10.88 -26.92 12.00
CA ASP A 216 12.28 -26.91 11.56
C ASP A 216 12.58 -27.96 10.48
N LYS A 217 11.86 -29.08 10.49
CA LYS A 217 12.03 -30.15 9.48
C LYS A 217 11.46 -29.76 8.13
N PHE A 218 10.30 -29.07 8.09
CA PHE A 218 9.70 -28.60 6.84
C PHE A 218 10.56 -27.52 6.16
N GLU A 219 11.18 -26.66 6.97
CA GLU A 219 12.12 -25.63 6.52
C GLU A 219 13.42 -26.22 5.96
N LYS A 220 13.90 -27.32 6.55
CA LYS A 220 15.10 -28.03 6.09
C LYS A 220 14.84 -28.82 4.78
N TRP A 221 13.62 -29.30 4.59
CA TRP A 221 13.20 -30.08 3.42
C TRP A 221 12.95 -29.21 2.18
N THR A 222 12.24 -28.09 2.34
CA THR A 222 12.06 -27.07 1.27
C THR A 222 13.37 -26.43 0.82
N LYS A 223 14.36 -26.37 1.71
CA LYS A 223 15.73 -25.93 1.41
C LYS A 223 16.46 -26.85 0.41
N GLN A 224 16.09 -28.11 0.21
CA GLN A 224 16.89 -29.07 -0.58
C GLN A 224 16.44 -29.27 -2.04
N MET A 225 15.19 -28.94 -2.40
CA MET A 225 14.60 -29.23 -3.73
C MET A 225 14.54 -28.04 -4.70
N ILE A 226 14.83 -26.83 -4.23
CA ILE A 226 14.70 -25.60 -5.01
C ILE A 226 16.09 -25.23 -5.57
N SER A 227 16.24 -25.09 -6.89
CA SER A 227 17.52 -24.67 -7.48
C SER A 227 17.98 -23.34 -6.86
N PRO A 228 19.29 -23.07 -6.75
CA PRO A 228 19.79 -21.88 -6.08
C PRO A 228 19.20 -20.56 -6.61
N GLU A 229 18.92 -20.47 -7.93
CA GLU A 229 18.24 -19.30 -8.50
C GLU A 229 16.76 -19.21 -8.11
N THR A 230 16.06 -20.35 -7.96
CA THR A 230 14.63 -20.39 -7.58
C THR A 230 14.44 -20.12 -6.09
N ARG A 231 15.49 -20.31 -5.27
CA ARG A 231 15.50 -20.00 -3.83
C ARG A 231 15.43 -18.49 -3.55
N GLN A 232 15.93 -17.68 -4.48
CA GLN A 232 15.79 -16.21 -4.44
C GLN A 232 14.37 -15.75 -4.80
N LEU A 233 13.63 -16.52 -5.61
CA LEU A 233 12.27 -16.17 -6.04
C LEU A 233 11.19 -16.67 -5.07
N TYR A 234 11.36 -17.82 -4.42
CA TYR A 234 10.37 -18.37 -3.48
C TYR A 234 10.29 -17.61 -2.14
N GLN A 235 11.39 -16.96 -1.73
CA GLN A 235 11.37 -16.00 -0.62
C GLN A 235 10.66 -14.68 -0.98
N ALA A 236 10.32 -14.50 -2.25
CA ALA A 236 9.83 -13.25 -2.82
C ALA A 236 8.50 -13.39 -3.58
N SER A 237 7.70 -14.46 -3.40
CA SER A 237 6.58 -14.75 -4.32
C SER A 237 5.13 -14.81 -3.74
N PHE A 238 4.85 -14.41 -2.49
CA PHE A 238 3.46 -14.48 -1.95
C PHE A 238 2.75 -13.18 -1.55
N ILE A 239 3.34 -12.00 -1.65
CA ILE A 239 2.66 -10.76 -1.26
C ILE A 239 3.16 -9.54 -2.07
N LEU A 240 2.66 -9.24 -3.28
CA LEU A 240 3.53 -8.53 -4.28
C LEU A 240 2.81 -7.62 -5.29
N PRO A 241 2.16 -6.54 -4.85
CA PRO A 241 2.87 -5.27 -5.07
C PRO A 241 3.09 -4.49 -3.77
N ASN A 242 2.10 -4.50 -2.87
CA ASN A 242 2.17 -3.71 -1.64
C ASN A 242 3.22 -4.26 -0.68
N VAL A 243 3.37 -5.58 -0.61
CA VAL A 243 4.38 -6.18 0.26
C VAL A 243 5.72 -6.40 -0.43
N LEU A 244 5.81 -6.46 -1.77
CA LEU A 244 7.09 -6.22 -2.47
C LEU A 244 7.64 -4.85 -2.10
N LYS A 245 6.82 -3.80 -2.26
CA LYS A 245 7.22 -2.45 -1.85
C LYS A 245 7.58 -2.38 -0.37
N SER A 246 6.80 -3.03 0.48
CA SER A 246 7.06 -3.05 1.92
C SER A 246 8.36 -3.78 2.25
N ILE A 247 8.61 -4.92 1.63
CA ILE A 247 9.80 -5.74 1.83
C ILE A 247 11.02 -5.06 1.19
N GLU A 248 10.91 -4.45 0.01
CA GLU A 248 11.96 -3.63 -0.59
C GLU A 248 12.28 -2.39 0.28
N GLN A 249 11.26 -1.76 0.88
CA GLN A 249 11.43 -0.65 1.83
C GLN A 249 12.05 -1.09 3.16
N ILE A 250 11.71 -2.29 3.65
CA ILE A 250 12.29 -2.90 4.86
C ILE A 250 13.72 -3.42 4.58
N ILE A 251 14.01 -3.94 3.39
CA ILE A 251 15.34 -4.48 2.99
C ILE A 251 16.34 -3.37 2.68
N GLN A 252 15.88 -2.17 2.31
CA GLN A 252 16.74 -0.98 2.20
C GLN A 252 17.11 -0.35 3.56
N GLU A 253 16.62 -0.90 4.68
CA GLU A 253 17.06 -0.47 6.01
C GLU A 253 18.49 -0.95 6.28
N GLU A 254 19.47 -0.05 6.10
CA GLU A 254 20.64 -0.09 7.00
C GLU A 254 20.09 -0.12 8.42
N SER A 255 20.58 -1.02 9.27
CA SER A 255 20.08 -1.21 10.64
C SER A 255 20.01 0.13 11.37
N ILE A 256 18.81 0.72 11.49
CA ILE A 256 18.60 2.00 12.16
C ILE A 256 19.00 1.80 13.62
N THR A 257 20.08 2.46 14.02
CA THR A 257 20.60 2.38 15.37
C THR A 257 20.04 3.55 16.16
N ILE A 258 19.23 3.25 17.17
CA ILE A 258 18.69 4.26 18.09
C ILE A 258 19.55 4.28 19.33
N ASP A 259 19.94 5.47 19.78
CA ASP A 259 20.65 5.63 21.06
C ASP A 259 19.79 5.07 22.20
N ALA A 260 20.36 4.17 22.99
CA ALA A 260 19.68 3.57 24.14
C ALA A 260 19.26 4.60 25.20
N ASN A 261 19.86 5.81 25.18
CA ASN A 261 19.51 6.92 26.07
C ASN A 261 18.43 7.83 25.50
N ALA A 262 17.86 7.54 24.33
CA ALA A 262 16.88 8.41 23.70
C ALA A 262 15.63 8.60 24.59
N SER A 263 15.29 9.85 24.90
CA SER A 263 14.18 10.12 25.84
C SER A 263 12.81 9.92 25.17
N LYS A 264 12.66 10.31 23.90
CA LYS A 264 11.49 10.02 23.08
C LYS A 264 11.93 9.47 21.73
N ILE A 265 11.11 8.56 21.20
CA ILE A 265 11.26 8.03 19.85
C ILE A 265 9.98 8.37 19.10
N LEU A 266 10.09 9.32 18.17
CA LEU A 266 8.97 9.91 17.44
C LEU A 266 8.87 9.28 16.06
N LEU A 267 7.70 8.71 15.74
CA LEU A 267 7.33 8.44 14.36
C LEU A 267 6.65 9.68 13.78
N VAL A 268 7.27 10.29 12.79
CA VAL A 268 6.74 11.44 12.05
C VAL A 268 6.27 10.95 10.69
N THR A 269 4.97 11.04 10.41
CA THR A 269 4.45 10.70 9.08
C THR A 269 4.40 11.96 8.21
N GLY A 270 4.73 11.90 6.92
CA GLY A 270 4.61 13.06 6.03
C GLY A 270 5.70 14.10 6.28
N GLY A 271 6.84 13.67 6.83
CA GLY A 271 7.92 14.56 7.24
C GLY A 271 8.72 15.18 6.10
N CYS A 272 8.54 14.73 4.86
CA CYS A 272 9.15 15.39 3.69
C CYS A 272 8.27 16.53 3.14
N GLY A 273 7.05 16.69 3.65
CA GLY A 273 6.18 17.83 3.36
C GLY A 273 6.58 19.14 4.05
N PHE A 274 5.89 20.23 3.74
CA PHE A 274 6.21 21.58 4.23
C PHE A 274 6.23 21.69 5.78
N ILE A 275 5.11 21.39 6.44
CA ILE A 275 5.01 21.53 7.90
C ILE A 275 5.80 20.41 8.59
N GLY A 276 5.67 19.16 8.12
CA GLY A 276 6.37 18.01 8.69
C GLY A 276 7.89 18.14 8.69
N SER A 277 8.49 18.64 7.60
CA SER A 277 9.94 18.86 7.54
C SER A 277 10.38 19.99 8.47
N THR A 278 9.59 21.05 8.58
CA THR A 278 9.88 22.15 9.50
C THR A 278 9.82 21.68 10.96
N PHE A 279 8.86 20.82 11.30
CA PHE A 279 8.80 20.15 12.60
C PHE A 279 10.05 19.30 12.84
N ILE A 280 10.45 18.44 11.89
CA ILE A 280 11.63 17.59 12.03
C ILE A 280 12.89 18.42 12.26
N ASN A 281 13.12 19.43 11.42
CA ASN A 281 14.31 20.28 11.53
C ASN A 281 14.39 20.98 12.89
N TYR A 282 13.27 21.54 13.36
CA TYR A 282 13.17 22.14 14.69
C TYR A 282 13.44 21.13 15.81
N TRP A 283 12.86 19.93 15.70
CA TRP A 283 12.94 18.91 16.74
C TRP A 283 14.34 18.34 16.88
N LEU A 284 15.04 18.08 15.76
CA LEU A 284 16.43 17.62 15.77
C LEU A 284 17.37 18.63 16.43
N GLU A 285 17.13 19.94 16.22
CA GLU A 285 17.91 21.01 16.84
C GLU A 285 17.59 21.19 18.33
N THR A 286 16.31 21.11 18.70
CA THR A 286 15.84 21.41 20.06
C THR A 286 16.00 20.22 21.02
N TYR A 287 15.86 19.00 20.50
CA TYR A 287 15.87 17.75 21.27
C TYR A 287 16.90 16.77 20.71
N PRO A 288 18.21 17.05 20.87
CA PRO A 288 19.27 16.20 20.30
C PRO A 288 19.29 14.77 20.86
N ASN A 289 18.69 14.56 22.03
CA ASN A 289 18.56 13.24 22.67
C ASN A 289 17.27 12.51 22.30
N ASP A 290 16.37 13.10 21.49
CA ASP A 290 15.20 12.40 20.96
C ASP A 290 15.53 11.86 19.57
N HIS A 291 14.92 10.73 19.19
CA HIS A 291 15.10 10.11 17.87
C HIS A 291 13.85 10.29 17.02
N ILE A 292 14.04 10.63 15.75
CA ILE A 292 12.96 10.79 14.76
C ILE A 292 13.06 9.70 13.71
N ILE A 293 11.95 8.98 13.52
CA ILE A 293 11.73 8.11 12.38
C ILE A 293 10.70 8.79 11.48
N ASN A 294 11.15 9.31 10.34
CA ASN A 294 10.30 9.91 9.33
C ASN A 294 9.81 8.85 8.34
N ILE A 295 8.50 8.68 8.22
CA ILE A 295 7.86 7.87 7.19
C ILE A 295 7.14 8.77 6.19
N ASP A 296 7.49 8.67 4.91
CA ASP A 296 6.86 9.46 3.84
C ASP A 296 6.77 8.65 2.55
N ARG A 297 5.65 8.75 1.82
CA ARG A 297 5.49 8.06 0.53
C ARG A 297 6.09 8.80 -0.66
N LEU A 298 6.67 9.99 -0.41
CA LEU A 298 7.26 10.88 -1.41
C LEU A 298 6.27 11.27 -2.51
N ASP A 299 5.11 11.77 -2.09
CA ASP A 299 4.15 12.39 -3.02
C ASP A 299 4.77 13.56 -3.78
N PRO A 300 4.19 14.01 -4.91
CA PRO A 300 4.76 15.09 -5.72
C PRO A 300 5.05 16.41 -4.98
N VAL A 301 4.38 16.66 -3.85
CA VAL A 301 4.59 17.85 -3.01
C VAL A 301 5.61 17.65 -1.88
N ALA A 302 6.10 16.42 -1.69
CA ALA A 302 7.14 16.08 -0.74
C ALA A 302 8.52 16.28 -1.38
N ASN A 303 9.48 16.75 -0.60
CA ASN A 303 10.84 16.96 -1.06
C ASN A 303 11.83 16.60 0.05
N THR A 304 12.68 15.60 -0.20
CA THR A 304 13.69 15.15 0.78
C THR A 304 14.70 16.24 1.12
N LYS A 305 14.94 17.20 0.21
CA LYS A 305 15.78 18.38 0.46
C LYS A 305 15.21 19.32 1.54
N ASN A 306 13.95 19.13 1.94
CA ASN A 306 13.36 19.88 3.04
C ASN A 306 13.94 19.48 4.40
N ILE A 307 14.55 18.31 4.50
CA ILE A 307 15.28 17.86 5.69
C ILE A 307 16.69 18.45 5.64
N LEU A 308 17.00 19.36 6.56
CA LEU A 308 18.26 20.09 6.57
C LEU A 308 19.43 19.26 7.11
N GLN A 309 19.12 18.26 7.95
CA GLN A 309 20.10 17.38 8.58
C GLN A 309 19.78 15.90 8.29
N PRO A 310 19.78 15.46 7.02
CA PRO A 310 19.35 14.11 6.65
C PRO A 310 20.30 13.00 7.16
N ASN A 311 21.53 13.36 7.51
CA ASN A 311 22.54 12.45 8.04
C ASN A 311 22.67 12.55 9.58
N SER A 312 21.72 13.21 10.26
CA SER A 312 21.76 13.33 11.71
C SER A 312 21.65 11.94 12.35
N PRO A 313 22.47 11.59 13.36
CA PRO A 313 22.42 10.26 13.99
C PRO A 313 21.09 9.96 14.68
N ASN A 314 20.35 11.00 15.08
CA ASN A 314 19.03 10.92 15.70
C ASN A 314 17.87 11.05 14.69
N TYR A 315 18.16 10.92 13.40
CA TYR A 315 17.18 10.97 12.31
C TYR A 315 17.26 9.71 11.45
N SER A 316 16.11 9.17 11.08
CA SER A 316 16.02 8.04 10.16
C SER A 316 14.86 8.27 9.21
N PHE A 317 15.08 7.99 7.92
CA PHE A 317 14.08 8.20 6.88
C PHE A 317 13.69 6.89 6.24
N ILE A 318 12.38 6.67 6.14
CA ILE A 318 11.77 5.48 5.57
C ILE A 318 10.78 5.94 4.51
N VAL A 319 11.07 5.57 3.26
CA VAL A 319 10.09 5.76 2.20
C VAL A 319 9.05 4.68 2.37
N ALA A 320 7.79 5.01 2.69
CA ALA A 320 6.69 4.03 2.80
C ALA A 320 5.32 4.72 2.83
N ASP A 321 4.29 3.97 2.43
CA ASP A 321 2.90 4.43 2.53
C ASP A 321 2.31 4.02 3.89
N ILE A 322 1.77 5.00 4.61
CA ILE A 322 1.11 4.80 5.90
C ILE A 322 -0.19 3.98 5.81
N GLY A 323 -0.77 3.85 4.62
CA GLY A 323 -1.86 2.91 4.33
C GLY A 323 -1.42 1.45 4.52
N ASN A 324 -0.10 1.18 4.56
CA ASN A 324 0.40 -0.10 5.00
C ASN A 324 0.54 -0.15 6.54
N LYS A 325 -0.54 -0.56 7.19
CA LYS A 325 -0.60 -0.79 8.64
C LYS A 325 0.54 -1.69 9.15
N ASP A 326 0.95 -2.71 8.39
CA ASP A 326 1.95 -3.68 8.85
C ASP A 326 3.36 -3.10 8.90
N ILE A 327 3.71 -2.21 7.96
CA ILE A 327 4.95 -1.41 8.04
C ILE A 327 4.89 -0.53 9.29
N VAL A 328 3.82 0.25 9.47
CA VAL A 328 3.70 1.16 10.62
C VAL A 328 3.79 0.39 11.94
N LEU A 329 3.16 -0.78 12.03
CA LEU A 329 3.24 -1.66 13.19
C LEU A 329 4.66 -2.22 13.41
N HIS A 330 5.34 -2.61 12.32
CA HIS A 330 6.73 -3.06 12.38
C HIS A 330 7.63 -1.96 12.95
N LEU A 331 7.56 -0.75 12.42
CA LEU A 331 8.34 0.40 12.90
C LEU A 331 8.07 0.69 14.37
N CYS A 332 6.79 0.70 14.76
CA CYS A 332 6.40 0.87 16.17
C CYS A 332 7.06 -0.16 17.08
N ARG A 333 7.06 -1.44 16.70
CA ARG A 333 7.61 -2.55 17.51
C ARG A 333 9.14 -2.55 17.53
N GLN A 334 9.75 -2.47 16.35
CA GLN A 334 11.19 -2.57 16.15
C GLN A 334 11.93 -1.45 16.88
N TYR A 335 11.42 -0.23 16.74
CA TYR A 335 12.06 0.97 17.27
C TYR A 335 11.47 1.44 18.60
N ASN A 336 10.57 0.65 19.19
CA ASN A 336 9.89 0.96 20.45
C ASN A 336 9.35 2.40 20.50
N ILE A 337 8.66 2.81 19.43
CA ILE A 337 8.11 4.17 19.26
C ILE A 337 7.29 4.56 20.49
N THR A 338 7.44 5.78 20.97
CA THR A 338 6.66 6.29 22.11
C THR A 338 5.66 7.37 21.70
N HIS A 339 5.97 8.13 20.65
CA HIS A 339 5.15 9.27 20.20
C HIS A 339 4.92 9.19 18.69
N ILE A 340 3.74 9.60 18.24
CA ILE A 340 3.43 9.74 16.80
C ILE A 340 3.01 11.18 16.53
N ALA A 341 3.68 11.81 15.57
CA ALA A 341 3.30 13.12 15.02
C ALA A 341 2.83 12.94 13.57
N HIS A 342 1.51 12.91 13.40
CA HIS A 342 0.87 12.53 12.15
C HIS A 342 0.56 13.75 11.27
N PHE A 343 1.51 14.11 10.38
CA PHE A 343 1.37 15.19 9.38
C PHE A 343 0.96 14.70 7.98
N ALA A 344 1.03 13.39 7.71
CA ALA A 344 0.79 12.84 6.38
C ALA A 344 -0.67 13.06 5.97
N ILE A 345 -0.86 13.84 4.90
CA ILE A 345 -2.16 14.18 4.36
C ILE A 345 -2.01 14.65 2.91
N GLN A 346 -2.96 14.30 2.06
CA GLN A 346 -3.10 14.90 0.74
C GLN A 346 -3.94 16.18 0.87
N ALA A 347 -3.33 17.34 0.61
CA ALA A 347 -3.89 18.66 0.90
C ALA A 347 -4.06 19.60 -0.31
N HIS A 348 -3.98 19.06 -1.54
CA HIS A 348 -4.18 19.86 -2.76
C HIS A 348 -5.66 19.94 -3.14
N ILE A 349 -6.38 20.92 -2.57
CA ILE A 349 -7.85 21.04 -2.66
C ILE A 349 -8.37 20.92 -4.09
N ASP A 350 -7.75 21.58 -5.07
CA ASP A 350 -8.24 21.58 -6.45
C ASP A 350 -8.22 20.16 -7.07
N SER A 351 -7.23 19.34 -6.73
CA SER A 351 -7.18 17.95 -7.19
C SER A 351 -8.23 17.06 -6.53
N SER A 352 -8.76 17.45 -5.37
CA SER A 352 -9.79 16.68 -4.66
C SER A 352 -11.13 16.66 -5.38
N PHE A 353 -11.43 17.67 -6.22
CA PHE A 353 -12.65 17.70 -7.02
C PHE A 353 -12.61 16.72 -8.20
N GLY A 354 -11.41 16.43 -8.72
CA GLY A 354 -11.23 15.49 -9.84
C GLY A 354 -10.90 14.06 -9.41
N ASN A 355 -10.33 13.87 -8.21
CA ASN A 355 -9.85 12.57 -7.73
C ASN A 355 -10.05 12.36 -6.22
N SER A 356 -11.28 12.59 -5.72
CA SER A 356 -11.62 12.52 -4.29
C SER A 356 -11.37 11.16 -3.62
N ILE A 357 -11.35 10.06 -4.38
CA ILE A 357 -11.08 8.72 -3.84
C ILE A 357 -9.65 8.63 -3.29
N THR A 358 -8.65 9.17 -4.00
CA THR A 358 -7.26 9.18 -3.51
C THR A 358 -7.09 9.93 -2.19
N PHE A 359 -7.89 10.98 -1.97
CA PHE A 359 -7.93 11.69 -0.68
C PHE A 359 -8.53 10.81 0.42
N THR A 360 -9.55 10.01 0.11
CA THR A 360 -10.10 9.04 1.08
C THR A 360 -9.06 7.98 1.44
N GLU A 361 -8.36 7.44 0.45
CA GLU A 361 -7.30 6.45 0.64
C GLU A 361 -6.15 7.02 1.49
N SER A 362 -5.66 8.22 1.16
CA SER A 362 -4.55 8.84 1.88
C SER A 362 -4.96 9.33 3.27
N ASN A 363 -6.04 10.10 3.37
CA ASN A 363 -6.36 10.84 4.58
C ASN A 363 -7.20 9.99 5.55
N VAL A 364 -8.16 9.21 5.06
CA VAL A 364 -9.03 8.39 5.93
C VAL A 364 -8.39 7.03 6.17
N TYR A 365 -8.12 6.27 5.12
CA TYR A 365 -7.58 4.92 5.24
C TYR A 365 -6.13 4.91 5.74
N GLY A 366 -5.29 5.85 5.30
CA GLY A 366 -3.95 6.06 5.84
C GLY A 366 -3.97 6.35 7.35
N THR A 367 -4.77 7.33 7.80
CA THR A 367 -4.94 7.61 9.24
C THR A 367 -5.43 6.39 10.00
N HIS A 368 -6.44 5.69 9.48
CA HIS A 368 -6.98 4.48 10.10
C HIS A 368 -5.91 3.40 10.28
N SER A 369 -5.04 3.22 9.28
CA SER A 369 -3.94 2.26 9.33
C SER A 369 -2.94 2.59 10.43
N VAL A 370 -2.57 3.87 10.59
CA VAL A 370 -1.69 4.32 11.70
C VAL A 370 -2.39 4.12 13.05
N LEU A 371 -3.69 4.39 13.15
CA LEU A 371 -4.47 4.19 14.37
C LEU A 371 -4.58 2.71 14.76
N GLU A 372 -4.83 1.82 13.80
CA GLU A 372 -4.85 0.36 14.03
C GLU A 372 -3.48 -0.16 14.45
N ALA A 373 -2.41 0.27 13.79
CA ALA A 373 -1.05 -0.07 14.19
C ALA A 373 -0.76 0.40 15.63
N SER A 374 -1.15 1.63 15.97
CA SER A 374 -1.01 2.21 17.32
C SER A 374 -1.79 1.41 18.37
N ARG A 375 -3.03 1.00 18.04
CA ARG A 375 -3.88 0.18 18.90
C ARG A 375 -3.28 -1.20 19.17
N ILE A 376 -2.81 -1.88 18.12
CA ILE A 376 -2.19 -3.22 18.23
C ILE A 376 -0.88 -3.14 19.00
N TYR A 377 -0.10 -2.08 18.80
CA TYR A 377 1.18 -1.90 19.47
C TYR A 377 1.02 -1.53 20.95
N GLY A 378 0.05 -0.68 21.30
CA GLY A 378 -0.39 -0.46 22.68
C GLY A 378 0.56 0.32 23.60
N LYS A 379 1.72 0.81 23.10
CA LYS A 379 2.70 1.57 23.91
C LYS A 379 2.80 3.06 23.55
N ILE A 380 1.94 3.56 22.65
CA ILE A 380 1.94 4.98 22.27
C ILE A 380 1.52 5.85 23.46
N GLN A 381 2.40 6.75 23.86
CA GLN A 381 2.22 7.70 24.98
C GLN A 381 1.54 9.00 24.53
N LYS A 382 1.70 9.36 23.26
CA LYS A 382 1.11 10.56 22.66
C LYS A 382 0.92 10.39 21.17
N PHE A 383 -0.27 10.70 20.68
CA PHE A 383 -0.61 10.74 19.26
C PHE A 383 -1.08 12.14 18.89
N ILE A 384 -0.31 12.88 18.08
CA ILE A 384 -0.74 14.15 17.53
C ILE A 384 -1.27 13.94 16.12
N HIS A 385 -2.49 14.38 15.87
CA HIS A 385 -3.08 14.45 14.54
C HIS A 385 -3.16 15.90 14.07
N ILE A 386 -2.54 16.20 12.94
CA ILE A 386 -2.66 17.51 12.32
C ILE A 386 -3.89 17.54 11.41
N SER A 387 -4.71 18.56 11.62
CA SER A 387 -5.94 18.84 10.89
C SER A 387 -5.94 20.31 10.44
N THR A 388 -7.06 20.75 9.89
CA THR A 388 -7.26 22.07 9.29
C THR A 388 -8.51 22.73 9.84
N ASP A 389 -8.60 24.05 9.76
CA ASP A 389 -9.82 24.80 10.03
C ASP A 389 -10.92 24.62 8.98
N GLU A 390 -10.60 24.11 7.78
CA GLU A 390 -11.58 23.82 6.74
C GLU A 390 -12.62 22.77 7.15
N VAL A 391 -12.34 21.97 8.18
CA VAL A 391 -13.31 21.02 8.77
C VAL A 391 -14.53 21.73 9.36
N TYR A 392 -14.42 23.02 9.70
CA TYR A 392 -15.55 23.83 10.15
C TYR A 392 -16.41 24.38 9.01
N GLY A 393 -15.91 24.38 7.78
CA GLY A 393 -16.55 25.04 6.64
C GLY A 393 -16.57 26.56 6.74
N GLU A 394 -17.51 27.19 6.03
CA GLU A 394 -17.74 28.63 6.11
C GLU A 394 -18.39 29.02 7.42
N THR A 395 -17.78 29.97 8.13
CA THR A 395 -18.28 30.35 9.45
C THR A 395 -18.17 31.86 9.73
N PRO A 396 -19.07 32.42 10.57
CA PRO A 396 -18.94 33.79 11.08
C PRO A 396 -17.67 34.02 11.91
N PRO A 397 -17.23 35.28 12.09
CA PRO A 397 -16.17 35.60 13.04
C PRO A 397 -16.49 35.09 14.46
N GLY A 398 -15.53 34.41 15.08
CA GLY A 398 -15.64 33.93 16.46
C GLY A 398 -16.45 32.65 16.69
N SER A 399 -17.03 32.04 15.65
CA SER A 399 -17.87 30.83 15.80
C SER A 399 -17.13 29.49 15.74
N ASN A 400 -15.81 29.48 15.50
CA ASN A 400 -15.01 28.26 15.30
C ASN A 400 -14.30 27.85 16.59
N GLN A 401 -15.05 27.32 17.54
CA GLN A 401 -14.50 26.75 18.78
C GLN A 401 -14.29 25.25 18.63
N GLU A 402 -13.44 24.64 19.45
CA GLU A 402 -13.07 23.22 19.32
C GLU A 402 -14.24 22.24 19.38
N PHE A 403 -15.30 22.60 20.12
CA PHE A 403 -16.50 21.80 20.31
C PHE A 403 -17.59 22.06 19.26
N CYS A 404 -17.37 22.97 18.31
CA CYS A 404 -18.31 23.20 17.23
C CYS A 404 -18.42 21.97 16.33
N LEU A 405 -19.61 21.79 15.73
CA LEU A 405 -19.84 20.75 14.74
C LEU A 405 -18.96 20.98 13.52
N LEU A 406 -18.43 19.89 12.97
CA LEU A 406 -17.71 19.91 11.71
C LEU A 406 -18.73 20.03 10.57
N ASN A 407 -18.43 20.91 9.62
CA ASN A 407 -19.27 21.16 8.45
C ASN A 407 -18.40 21.35 7.19
N PRO A 408 -17.59 20.33 6.81
CA PRO A 408 -16.68 20.44 5.68
C PRO A 408 -17.46 20.64 4.37
N LEU A 409 -17.06 21.62 3.55
CA LEU A 409 -17.77 22.00 2.32
C LEU A 409 -17.05 21.56 1.03
N ASN A 410 -15.89 20.90 1.15
CA ASN A 410 -15.13 20.39 0.01
C ASN A 410 -14.63 18.95 0.27
N PRO A 411 -14.33 18.15 -0.79
CA PRO A 411 -13.97 16.75 -0.64
C PRO A 411 -12.73 16.53 0.23
N TYR A 412 -11.70 17.39 0.11
CA TYR A 412 -10.52 17.34 0.96
C TYR A 412 -10.89 17.50 2.44
N ALA A 413 -11.57 18.59 2.81
CA ALA A 413 -11.96 18.87 4.18
C ALA A 413 -12.86 17.76 4.78
N ALA A 414 -13.70 17.14 3.95
CA ALA A 414 -14.53 16.01 4.36
C ALA A 414 -13.68 14.79 4.77
N THR A 415 -12.62 14.49 4.02
CA THR A 415 -11.70 13.40 4.39
C THR A 415 -10.91 13.70 5.67
N VAL A 416 -10.53 14.96 5.90
CA VAL A 416 -9.84 15.36 7.14
C VAL A 416 -10.78 15.25 8.35
N ALA A 417 -12.02 15.72 8.22
CA ALA A 417 -13.04 15.58 9.26
C ALA A 417 -13.34 14.10 9.58
N ALA A 418 -13.38 13.23 8.56
CA ALA A 418 -13.53 11.80 8.76
C ALA A 418 -12.35 11.19 9.53
N ALA A 419 -11.12 11.59 9.22
CA ALA A 419 -9.93 11.18 9.96
C ALA A 419 -9.97 11.63 11.43
N GLU A 420 -10.42 12.86 11.72
CA GLU A 420 -10.61 13.33 13.10
C GLU A 420 -11.60 12.47 13.88
N PHE A 421 -12.72 12.08 13.26
CA PHE A 421 -13.70 11.20 13.90
C PHE A 421 -13.10 9.83 14.24
N LEU A 422 -12.26 9.27 13.36
CA LEU A 422 -11.53 8.04 13.64
C LEU A 422 -10.57 8.23 14.82
N VAL A 423 -9.74 9.27 14.82
CA VAL A 423 -8.80 9.54 15.92
C VAL A 423 -9.53 9.64 17.26
N LYS A 424 -10.63 10.40 17.30
CA LYS A 424 -11.46 10.53 18.49
C LYS A 424 -12.06 9.19 18.92
N SER A 425 -12.64 8.44 17.99
CA SER A 425 -13.22 7.12 18.26
C SER A 425 -12.18 6.18 18.87
N TYR A 426 -10.96 6.16 18.33
CA TYR A 426 -9.86 5.34 18.85
C TYR A 426 -9.40 5.78 20.24
N GLY A 427 -9.37 7.09 20.49
CA GLY A 427 -9.10 7.62 21.83
C GLY A 427 -10.14 7.22 22.87
N GLU A 428 -11.42 7.18 22.49
CA GLU A 428 -12.48 6.76 23.40
C GLU A 428 -12.56 5.24 23.58
N SER A 429 -12.56 4.48 22.49
CA SER A 429 -12.73 3.03 22.51
C SER A 429 -11.48 2.28 22.98
N PHE A 430 -10.28 2.77 22.65
CA PHE A 430 -9.02 2.08 22.91
C PHE A 430 -8.05 2.86 23.80
N LYS A 431 -8.51 3.97 24.40
CA LYS A 431 -7.73 4.80 25.33
C LYS A 431 -6.43 5.37 24.71
N LEU A 432 -6.37 5.51 23.38
CA LEU A 432 -5.23 6.13 22.71
C LEU A 432 -5.07 7.60 23.18
N PRO A 433 -3.91 8.01 23.73
CA PRO A 433 -3.70 9.36 24.21
C PRO A 433 -3.45 10.33 23.04
N TYR A 434 -4.52 10.88 22.47
CA TYR A 434 -4.43 11.74 21.29
C TYR A 434 -4.55 13.25 21.59
N CYS A 435 -4.04 14.08 20.70
CA CYS A 435 -4.42 15.48 20.55
C CYS A 435 -4.67 15.78 19.06
N ILE A 436 -5.73 16.51 18.75
CA ILE A 436 -5.99 17.00 17.38
C ILE A 436 -5.60 18.48 17.35
N ILE A 437 -4.84 18.88 16.34
CA ILE A 437 -4.40 20.26 16.15
C ILE A 437 -5.01 20.77 14.85
N ARG A 438 -5.94 21.72 14.94
CA ARG A 438 -6.57 22.35 13.76
C ARG A 438 -5.83 23.63 13.42
N LEU A 439 -5.18 23.64 12.27
CA LEU A 439 -4.38 24.77 11.80
C LEU A 439 -5.20 25.63 10.83
N CYS A 440 -5.01 26.95 10.90
CA CYS A 440 -5.38 27.84 9.80
C CYS A 440 -4.36 27.75 8.64
N ASN A 441 -4.46 28.62 7.63
CA ASN A 441 -3.49 28.63 6.54
C ASN A 441 -2.09 28.90 7.07
N VAL A 442 -1.16 27.99 6.77
CA VAL A 442 0.24 28.09 7.17
C VAL A 442 1.08 28.56 5.98
N TYR A 443 2.08 29.40 6.24
CA TYR A 443 3.03 29.86 5.22
C TYR A 443 4.45 29.99 5.76
N GLY A 444 5.44 29.93 4.86
CA GLY A 444 6.84 30.02 5.24
C GLY A 444 7.81 29.33 4.27
N PRO A 445 9.10 29.26 4.64
CA PRO A 445 10.14 28.52 3.92
C PRO A 445 9.74 27.08 3.56
N ARG A 446 10.16 26.58 2.39
CA ARG A 446 9.86 25.23 1.88
C ARG A 446 8.38 24.94 1.57
N GLN A 447 7.49 25.93 1.66
CA GLN A 447 6.13 25.76 1.14
C GLN A 447 6.16 25.52 -0.38
N HIS A 448 5.37 24.56 -0.85
CA HIS A 448 5.33 24.22 -2.28
C HIS A 448 4.92 25.42 -3.14
N ILE A 449 5.53 25.57 -4.31
CA ILE A 449 5.47 26.77 -5.16
C ILE A 449 4.09 27.06 -5.73
N GLU A 450 3.16 26.11 -5.66
CA GLU A 450 1.78 26.28 -6.15
C GLU A 450 0.89 27.07 -5.18
N LYS A 451 1.33 27.22 -3.92
CA LYS A 451 0.55 27.90 -2.88
C LYS A 451 0.61 29.41 -3.07
N VAL A 452 -0.47 30.11 -2.71
CA VAL A 452 -0.68 31.53 -3.06
C VAL A 452 0.51 32.45 -2.75
N ILE A 453 1.10 32.37 -1.55
CA ILE A 453 2.23 33.23 -1.15
C ILE A 453 3.49 32.93 -1.98
N PRO A 454 4.03 31.69 -2.03
CA PRO A 454 5.21 31.42 -2.85
C PRO A 454 4.97 31.64 -4.36
N THR A 455 3.80 31.29 -4.90
CA THR A 455 3.45 31.61 -6.30
C THR A 455 3.54 33.10 -6.56
N PHE A 456 2.94 33.93 -5.71
CA PHE A 456 2.92 35.37 -5.94
C PHE A 456 4.31 36.00 -5.81
N ILE A 457 5.09 35.57 -4.82
CA ILE A 457 6.47 36.05 -4.67
C ILE A 457 7.29 35.72 -5.92
N THR A 458 7.25 34.46 -6.37
CA THR A 458 8.04 34.00 -7.52
C THR A 458 7.58 34.66 -8.83
N ASN A 459 6.27 34.80 -9.05
CA ASN A 459 5.74 35.51 -10.22
C ASN A 459 6.20 36.98 -10.24
N VAL A 460 6.14 37.70 -9.11
CA VAL A 460 6.63 39.09 -9.07
C VAL A 460 8.13 39.15 -9.36
N LEU A 461 8.93 38.22 -8.81
CA LEU A 461 10.37 38.15 -9.08
C LEU A 461 10.69 37.86 -10.56
N GLN A 462 9.83 37.12 -11.25
CA GLN A 462 9.95 36.79 -12.68
C GLN A 462 9.29 37.81 -13.61
N GLY A 463 8.57 38.81 -13.07
CA GLY A 463 7.77 39.74 -13.87
C GLY A 463 6.53 39.11 -14.49
N GLU A 464 6.04 37.99 -13.95
CA GLU A 464 4.83 37.31 -14.38
C GLU A 464 3.56 37.88 -13.72
N LYS A 465 2.41 37.61 -14.34
CA LYS A 465 1.11 38.02 -13.80
C LYS A 465 0.68 37.18 -12.60
N LEU A 466 -0.02 37.80 -11.66
CA LEU A 466 -0.65 37.16 -10.52
C LEU A 466 -2.03 36.62 -10.92
N LYS A 467 -2.17 35.29 -10.93
CA LYS A 467 -3.47 34.66 -11.21
C LYS A 467 -4.33 34.68 -9.95
N ILE A 468 -5.47 35.36 -9.99
CA ILE A 468 -6.39 35.47 -8.86
C ILE A 468 -7.73 34.84 -9.23
N HIS A 469 -8.22 33.92 -8.40
CA HIS A 469 -9.53 33.29 -8.61
C HIS A 469 -10.67 34.25 -8.24
N ASP A 470 -11.69 34.29 -9.10
CA ASP A 470 -12.87 35.15 -8.98
C ASP A 470 -12.50 36.62 -8.74
N ASP A 471 -12.87 37.19 -7.60
CA ASP A 471 -12.60 38.58 -7.22
C ASP A 471 -11.50 38.73 -6.16
N GLY A 472 -10.86 37.62 -5.77
CA GLY A 472 -9.78 37.61 -4.78
C GLY A 472 -10.19 37.96 -3.35
N LYS A 473 -11.50 38.09 -3.05
CA LYS A 473 -11.98 38.54 -1.73
C LYS A 473 -12.12 37.42 -0.70
N GLN A 474 -11.60 36.23 -1.00
CA GLN A 474 -11.60 35.09 -0.10
C GLN A 474 -10.74 35.42 1.12
N ILE A 475 -11.33 35.42 2.31
CA ILE A 475 -10.67 35.80 3.57
C ILE A 475 -10.16 34.56 4.29
N ARG A 476 -8.90 34.61 4.75
CA ARG A 476 -8.23 33.54 5.51
C ARG A 476 -7.38 34.10 6.64
N HIS A 477 -7.04 33.24 7.60
CA HIS A 477 -5.99 33.48 8.59
C HIS A 477 -4.66 32.89 8.12
N TYR A 478 -3.58 33.68 8.14
CA TYR A 478 -2.24 33.24 7.76
C TYR A 478 -1.31 33.23 8.97
N LEU A 479 -0.85 32.04 9.34
CA LEU A 479 0.08 31.84 10.46
C LEU A 479 1.45 31.39 9.95
N TYR A 480 2.51 31.96 10.50
CA TYR A 480 3.86 31.61 10.12
C TYR A 480 4.24 30.21 10.64
N VAL A 481 4.95 29.42 9.83
CA VAL A 481 5.23 28.01 10.13
C VAL A 481 5.98 27.79 11.44
N ASP A 482 6.88 28.70 11.85
CA ASP A 482 7.61 28.54 13.12
C ASP A 482 6.67 28.64 14.33
N ASP A 483 5.64 29.49 14.28
CA ASP A 483 4.63 29.59 15.34
C ASP A 483 3.75 28.33 15.42
N VAL A 484 3.50 27.70 14.27
CA VAL A 484 2.84 26.38 14.21
C VAL A 484 3.69 25.32 14.87
N ILE A 485 4.99 25.26 14.55
CA ILE A 485 5.89 24.27 15.15
C ILE A 485 6.02 24.48 16.66
N ASN A 486 6.10 25.74 17.11
CA ASN A 486 6.07 26.04 18.54
C ASN A 486 4.78 25.56 19.22
N ALA A 487 3.62 25.67 18.54
CA ALA A 487 2.36 25.13 19.06
C ALA A 487 2.40 23.60 19.18
N VAL A 488 2.88 22.91 18.13
CA VAL A 488 2.98 21.45 18.10
C VAL A 488 3.91 20.96 19.20
N ASP A 489 5.06 21.60 19.39
CA ASP A 489 6.00 21.31 20.47
C ASP A 489 5.33 21.39 21.86
N ILE A 490 4.68 22.52 22.15
CA ILE A 490 3.97 22.73 23.42
C ILE A 490 2.88 21.67 23.61
N ILE A 491 2.13 21.31 22.58
CA ILE A 491 1.05 20.32 22.67
C ILE A 491 1.59 18.90 22.85
N LEU A 492 2.72 18.58 22.21
CA LEU A 492 3.38 17.29 22.36
C LEU A 492 3.86 17.10 23.79
N ASN A 493 4.51 18.11 24.37
CA ASN A 493 5.08 18.05 25.71
C ASN A 493 4.07 18.29 26.85
N LYS A 494 3.09 19.19 26.67
CA LYS A 494 2.21 19.68 27.75
C LYS A 494 0.72 19.54 27.46
N GLY A 495 0.34 19.22 26.22
CA GLY A 495 -1.06 19.08 25.84
C GLY A 495 -1.75 17.97 26.64
N LYS A 496 -3.00 18.21 27.04
CA LYS A 496 -3.82 17.19 27.69
C LYS A 496 -4.32 16.20 26.63
N PRO A 497 -4.32 14.88 26.93
CA PRO A 497 -4.87 13.89 26.01
C PRO A 497 -6.38 14.11 25.81
N LYS A 498 -6.90 13.64 24.68
CA LYS A 498 -8.30 13.77 24.25
C LYS A 498 -8.77 15.21 24.07
N MET A 499 -7.84 16.11 23.77
CA MET A 499 -8.14 17.52 23.50
C MET A 499 -7.91 17.88 22.05
N ILE A 500 -8.66 18.87 21.60
CA ILE A 500 -8.50 19.53 20.32
C ILE A 500 -7.92 20.91 20.61
N TYR A 501 -7.01 21.38 19.76
CA TYR A 501 -6.37 22.68 19.89
C TYR A 501 -6.48 23.43 18.56
N ASN A 502 -7.20 24.55 18.59
CA ASN A 502 -7.28 25.48 17.46
C ASN A 502 -6.07 26.43 17.48
N ILE A 503 -5.26 26.37 16.43
CA ILE A 503 -4.08 27.21 16.24
C ILE A 503 -4.34 28.13 15.04
N GLY A 504 -4.55 29.39 15.35
CA GLY A 504 -4.78 30.44 14.36
C GLY A 504 -4.17 31.75 14.79
N THR A 505 -4.44 32.79 14.01
CA THR A 505 -4.06 34.19 14.26
C THR A 505 -5.32 35.06 14.37
N SER A 506 -5.18 36.35 14.64
CA SER A 506 -6.25 37.34 14.47
C SER A 506 -6.16 38.09 13.13
N ASN A 507 -5.18 37.77 12.29
CA ASN A 507 -4.94 38.48 11.04
C ASN A 507 -5.77 37.90 9.88
N GLU A 508 -6.90 38.56 9.58
CA GLU A 508 -7.74 38.25 8.43
C GLU A 508 -7.22 38.96 7.18
N LEU A 509 -6.77 38.18 6.20
CA LEU A 509 -6.27 38.70 4.93
C LEU A 509 -7.05 38.08 3.77
N ASN A 510 -7.39 38.90 2.78
CA ASN A 510 -7.82 38.41 1.48
C ASN A 510 -6.63 38.24 0.52
N VAL A 511 -6.87 37.63 -0.64
CA VAL A 511 -5.80 37.34 -1.62
C VAL A 511 -5.20 38.63 -2.21
N LEU A 512 -6.00 39.69 -2.36
CA LEU A 512 -5.53 40.99 -2.84
C LEU A 512 -4.62 41.68 -1.81
N ASP A 513 -4.92 41.54 -0.51
CA ASP A 513 -4.07 42.07 0.55
C ASP A 513 -2.68 41.43 0.49
N ILE A 514 -2.61 40.11 0.31
CA ILE A 514 -1.34 39.37 0.17
C ILE A 514 -0.54 39.89 -1.02
N ALA A 515 -1.18 40.07 -2.19
CA ALA A 515 -0.52 40.60 -3.37
C ALA A 515 0.07 42.01 -3.12
N LYS A 516 -0.67 42.88 -2.44
CA LYS A 516 -0.20 44.22 -2.06
C LYS A 516 1.01 44.15 -1.13
N TYR A 517 0.95 43.35 -0.07
CA TYR A 517 2.07 43.17 0.86
C TYR A 517 3.32 42.66 0.15
N ILE A 518 3.17 41.71 -0.79
CA ILE A 518 4.30 41.18 -1.57
C ILE A 518 4.96 42.26 -2.43
N LEU A 519 4.17 43.08 -3.14
CA LEU A 519 4.70 44.16 -3.97
C LEU A 519 5.46 45.20 -3.13
N GLU A 520 4.89 45.57 -1.99
CA GLU A 520 5.50 46.50 -1.05
C GLU A 520 6.85 45.96 -0.53
N LYS A 521 6.88 44.70 -0.07
CA LYS A 521 8.10 44.05 0.46
C LYS A 521 9.17 43.80 -0.58
N LEU A 522 8.79 43.56 -1.82
CA LEU A 522 9.74 43.40 -2.92
C LEU A 522 10.22 44.75 -3.49
N HIS A 523 9.67 45.87 -3.01
CA HIS A 523 9.89 47.20 -3.58
C HIS A 523 9.66 47.23 -5.10
N SER A 524 8.61 46.52 -5.55
CA SER A 524 8.26 46.45 -6.96
C SER A 524 7.60 47.75 -7.41
N ASN A 525 8.02 48.30 -8.55
CA ASN A 525 7.38 49.46 -9.18
C ASN A 525 6.12 49.09 -9.98
N GLN A 526 5.75 47.80 -10.01
CA GLN A 526 4.56 47.32 -10.72
C GLN A 526 3.29 47.77 -10.02
N GLN A 527 2.31 48.24 -10.79
CA GLN A 527 0.98 48.52 -10.26
C GLN A 527 0.19 47.21 -10.14
N LEU A 528 -0.54 47.06 -9.03
CA LEU A 528 -1.31 45.86 -8.74
C LEU A 528 -2.31 45.54 -9.87
N ASP A 529 -3.01 46.55 -10.38
CA ASP A 529 -4.03 46.39 -11.43
C ASP A 529 -3.45 45.90 -12.77
N ASP A 530 -2.16 46.18 -13.04
CA ASP A 530 -1.51 45.79 -14.30
C ASP A 530 -1.03 44.33 -14.29
N ILE A 531 -0.72 43.81 -13.11
CA ILE A 531 -0.15 42.47 -12.95
C ILE A 531 -1.18 41.41 -12.56
N ILE A 532 -2.39 41.80 -12.13
CA ILE A 532 -3.44 40.83 -11.83
C ILE A 532 -4.04 40.27 -13.14
N SER A 533 -4.25 38.97 -13.14
CA SER A 533 -5.08 38.27 -14.12
C SER A 533 -6.15 37.49 -13.38
N TYR A 534 -7.40 37.93 -13.49
CA TYR A 534 -8.52 37.18 -12.93
C TYR A 534 -8.77 35.91 -13.73
N VAL A 535 -8.86 34.78 -13.03
CA VAL A 535 -9.16 33.47 -13.59
C VAL A 535 -10.43 32.93 -12.96
N LYS A 536 -11.20 32.15 -13.74
CA LYS A 536 -12.42 31.52 -13.23
C LYS A 536 -12.08 30.65 -12.01
N ALA A 537 -12.87 30.73 -10.95
CA ALA A 537 -12.67 29.83 -9.82
C ALA A 537 -12.92 28.37 -10.15
N ARG A 538 -12.36 27.54 -9.27
CA ARG A 538 -12.77 26.16 -9.03
C ARG A 538 -14.28 26.04 -8.82
N SER A 539 -14.80 24.83 -8.99
CA SER A 539 -16.23 24.51 -8.91
C SER A 539 -16.91 24.99 -7.62
N PHE A 540 -16.15 25.08 -6.52
CA PHE A 540 -16.61 25.64 -5.26
C PHE A 540 -15.44 26.22 -4.43
N THR A 541 -15.62 27.44 -3.91
CA THR A 541 -14.65 28.10 -3.04
C THR A 541 -15.38 28.73 -1.87
N GLU A 542 -14.93 28.43 -0.66
CA GLU A 542 -15.39 29.08 0.55
C GLU A 542 -14.96 30.55 0.57
N LYS A 543 -15.89 31.46 0.85
CA LYS A 543 -15.62 32.90 0.92
C LYS A 543 -14.80 33.24 2.15
N ARG A 544 -15.07 32.59 3.29
CA ARG A 544 -14.36 32.83 4.55
C ARG A 544 -14.30 31.57 5.40
N TYR A 545 -13.10 31.21 5.83
CA TYR A 545 -12.88 30.37 7.00
C TYR A 545 -11.66 30.89 7.74
N CYS A 546 -11.82 31.06 9.05
CA CYS A 546 -10.82 31.65 9.92
C CYS A 546 -10.95 30.96 11.28
N THR A 547 -9.87 30.34 11.75
CA THR A 547 -9.84 29.79 13.11
C THR A 547 -9.24 30.76 14.09
N THR A 548 -9.96 31.00 15.18
CA THR A 548 -9.45 31.76 16.33
C THR A 548 -8.55 30.85 17.17
N THR A 549 -7.39 31.34 17.59
CA THR A 549 -6.57 30.65 18.59
C THR A 549 -7.39 30.35 19.84
N SER A 550 -7.37 29.12 20.31
CA SER A 550 -8.14 28.80 21.51
C SER A 550 -7.52 29.26 22.82
N GLY A 551 -8.37 29.40 23.83
CA GLY A 551 -7.93 29.59 25.21
C GLY A 551 -7.14 28.39 25.74
N LEU A 552 -7.36 27.18 25.21
CA LEU A 552 -6.67 25.97 25.64
C LEU A 552 -5.18 26.04 25.39
N ILE A 553 -4.75 26.38 24.16
CA ILE A 553 -3.32 26.47 23.84
C ILE A 553 -2.65 27.68 24.51
N ARG A 554 -3.38 28.79 24.63
CA ARG A 554 -2.91 29.97 25.41
C ARG A 554 -2.64 29.63 26.87
N SER A 555 -3.48 28.77 27.49
CA SER A 555 -3.27 28.31 28.87
C SER A 555 -2.01 27.48 29.05
N LEU A 556 -1.47 26.89 27.98
CA LEU A 556 -0.19 26.17 27.97
C LEU A 556 1.02 27.10 27.75
N GLY A 557 0.78 28.41 27.58
CA GLY A 557 1.80 29.44 27.40
C GLY A 557 2.11 29.78 25.94
N TRP A 558 1.37 29.23 24.98
CA TRP A 558 1.59 29.56 23.56
C TRP A 558 1.04 30.94 23.23
N LYS A 559 1.79 31.66 22.41
CA LYS A 559 1.38 32.91 21.76
C LYS A 559 2.07 33.00 20.40
N GLU A 560 1.38 33.60 19.43
CA GLU A 560 1.96 33.98 18.14
C GLU A 560 3.13 34.95 18.38
N GLN A 561 4.29 34.66 17.79
CA GLN A 561 5.52 35.43 17.97
C GLN A 561 5.89 36.20 16.69
N VAL A 562 5.54 35.67 15.52
CA VAL A 562 5.92 36.23 14.23
C VAL A 562 4.71 36.90 13.59
N THR A 563 4.78 38.22 13.44
CA THR A 563 3.75 38.96 12.70
C THR A 563 3.75 38.56 11.22
N PHE A 564 2.62 38.76 10.53
CA PHE A 564 2.55 38.47 9.10
C PHE A 564 3.62 39.19 8.28
N ASP A 565 3.90 40.44 8.61
CA ASP A 565 4.92 41.26 7.96
C ASP A 565 6.32 40.65 8.08
N GLN A 566 6.71 40.22 9.29
CA GLN A 566 7.99 39.58 9.56
C GLN A 566 8.09 38.19 8.91
N GLY A 567 7.03 37.39 8.97
CA GLY A 567 7.01 36.07 8.36
C GLY A 567 7.08 36.16 6.83
N LEU A 568 6.42 37.15 6.23
CA LEU A 568 6.48 37.40 4.79
C LEU A 568 7.89 37.78 4.36
N GLU A 569 8.55 38.69 5.08
CA GLU A 569 9.95 39.06 4.84
C GLU A 569 10.88 37.84 4.87
N LYS A 570 10.78 37.01 5.92
CA LYS A 570 11.54 35.76 6.03
C LYS A 570 11.27 34.81 4.86
N THR A 571 10.02 34.70 4.42
CA THR A 571 9.62 33.84 3.30
C THR A 571 10.20 34.33 1.97
N ILE A 572 10.15 35.64 1.72
CA ILE A 572 10.76 36.29 0.55
C ILE A 572 12.28 36.06 0.54
N GLN A 573 12.94 36.32 1.67
CA GLN A 573 14.39 36.14 1.79
C GLN A 573 14.79 34.68 1.54
N TRP A 574 14.02 33.73 2.05
CA TRP A 574 14.26 32.31 1.82
C TRP A 574 14.12 31.95 0.34
N LEU A 575 13.05 32.39 -0.35
CA LEU A 575 12.87 32.12 -1.79
C LEU A 575 13.97 32.76 -2.64
N LYS A 576 14.39 33.99 -2.34
CA LYS A 576 15.51 34.65 -3.01
C LYS A 576 16.84 33.92 -2.82
N SER A 577 17.06 33.34 -1.64
CA SER A 577 18.28 32.60 -1.31
C SER A 577 18.28 31.17 -1.83
N ASN A 578 17.14 30.65 -2.30
CA ASN A 578 16.97 29.27 -2.78
C ASN A 578 16.30 29.27 -4.17
N PRO A 579 16.90 29.89 -5.21
CA PRO A 579 16.32 29.94 -6.55
C PRO A 579 16.04 28.54 -7.10
N ASP A 580 16.97 27.60 -6.92
CA ASP A 580 16.85 26.20 -7.36
C ASP A 580 15.62 25.46 -6.80
N TYR A 581 14.98 25.99 -5.76
CA TYR A 581 13.76 25.42 -5.20
C TYR A 581 12.52 25.70 -6.08
N TRP A 582 12.55 26.77 -6.88
CA TRP A 582 11.40 27.23 -7.66
C TRP A 582 11.70 27.56 -9.13
N THR A 583 12.98 27.70 -9.51
CA THR A 583 13.39 27.77 -10.92
C THR A 583 13.50 26.36 -11.49
N LYS A 584 12.72 26.06 -12.54
CA LYS A 584 12.80 24.79 -13.28
C LYS A 584 14.02 24.72 -14.18
#